data_AF-A0A7S0ZSD4-F1
#
_entry.id   AF-A0A7S0ZSD4-F1
#
_cell.length_a   1.000
_cell.length_b   1.000
_cell.length_c   1.000
_cell.angle_alpha   90.00
_cell.angle_beta   90.00
_cell.angle_gamma   90.00
#
_symmetry.space_group_name_H-M   'P 1'
#
loop_
_entity.id
_entity.type
_entity.pdbx_description
1 polymer ?
#
loop_
_entity_poly.entity_id
_entity_poly.type
_entity_poly.pdbx_seq_one_letter_code
_entity_poly.pdbx_strand_id
1 'polypeptide(L)'
;MPVDYSKFDNIEDSDDESEKRQAAKKDSDGGEDWTLEDEAVAEEGPSPGAIAEALKEHARPLEDAPELQNVSGDFLEYYQNKMTPPQRMQTLIMLWNASPQEERVLFLRHLIDIINNPAISNRIKGGQGILKDLNTNYYRGVTYPVAWASQFKEKMNSDDKKLVFEMLFKSLDPSEQGLVLGTLS
;
A
#
# COMPACT_ATOMS: atom_id res chain seq x y z
N MET A 1 -6.54 -16.46 -22.26
CA MET A 1 -6.32 -15.54 -23.39
C MET A 1 -5.08 -14.72 -23.08
N PRO A 2 -4.11 -14.59 -24.01
CA PRO A 2 -2.94 -13.73 -23.78
C PRO A 2 -3.39 -12.26 -23.69
N VAL A 3 -2.91 -11.53 -22.69
CA VAL A 3 -3.18 -10.10 -22.53
C VAL A 3 -2.26 -9.34 -23.49
N ASP A 4 -2.82 -8.41 -24.25
CA ASP A 4 -2.07 -7.56 -25.19
C ASP A 4 -1.36 -6.43 -24.43
N TYR A 5 -0.04 -6.37 -24.57
CA TYR A 5 0.86 -5.43 -23.89
C TYR A 5 1.24 -4.20 -24.74
N SER A 6 0.75 -4.11 -25.98
CA SER A 6 1.08 -3.04 -26.94
C SER A 6 0.72 -1.63 -26.46
N LYS A 7 -0.08 -1.51 -25.39
CA LYS A 7 -0.50 -0.22 -24.81
C LYS A 7 0.49 0.36 -23.80
N PHE A 8 1.48 -0.40 -23.35
CA PHE A 8 2.49 0.09 -22.40
C PHE A 8 3.69 0.75 -23.09
N ASP A 9 3.93 0.48 -24.37
CA ASP A 9 5.11 0.98 -25.09
C ASP A 9 4.89 2.37 -25.74
N ASN A 10 3.65 2.85 -25.83
CA ASN A 10 3.31 4.14 -26.46
C ASN A 10 3.00 5.22 -25.41
N ILE A 11 3.94 5.49 -24.49
CA ILE A 11 3.86 6.67 -23.61
C ILE A 11 4.56 7.82 -24.34
N GLU A 12 3.86 8.44 -25.29
CA GLU A 12 4.22 9.78 -25.76
C GLU A 12 3.81 10.81 -24.69
N ASP A 13 4.76 11.66 -24.31
CA ASP A 13 4.53 12.87 -23.51
C ASP A 13 3.40 13.70 -24.14
N SER A 14 2.22 13.66 -23.54
CA SER A 14 1.11 14.54 -23.93
C SER A 14 0.71 15.41 -22.75
N ASP A 15 1.24 16.62 -22.82
CA ASP A 15 0.87 17.81 -22.08
C ASP A 15 -0.62 18.16 -22.33
N ASP A 16 -1.18 18.94 -21.40
CA ASP A 16 -2.22 19.95 -21.59
C ASP A 16 -3.69 19.73 -21.11
N GLU A 17 -4.08 20.76 -20.33
CA GLU A 17 -5.37 21.40 -20.08
C GLU A 17 -6.50 20.82 -19.18
N SER A 18 -7.16 21.81 -18.60
CA SER A 18 -7.97 21.89 -17.38
C SER A 18 -9.47 22.03 -17.72
N GLU A 19 -10.30 22.29 -16.69
CA GLU A 19 -11.72 22.74 -16.70
C GLU A 19 -12.73 21.66 -16.28
N LYS A 20 -13.79 21.88 -15.49
CA LYS A 20 -14.38 23.04 -14.79
C LYS A 20 -15.35 22.48 -13.73
N ARG A 21 -15.34 23.03 -12.51
CA ARG A 21 -16.36 22.78 -11.47
C ARG A 21 -17.59 23.66 -11.73
N GLN A 22 -18.79 23.09 -11.70
CA GLN A 22 -20.04 23.86 -11.57
C GLN A 22 -20.84 23.38 -10.35
N ALA A 23 -21.17 24.34 -9.49
CA ALA A 23 -22.04 24.21 -8.34
C ALA A 23 -23.48 24.52 -8.74
N ALA A 24 -24.45 23.85 -8.13
CA ALA A 24 -25.85 24.25 -8.12
C ALA A 24 -26.43 24.07 -6.71
N LYS A 25 -27.17 25.08 -6.25
CA LYS A 25 -27.73 25.26 -4.90
C LYS A 25 -29.22 25.55 -5.06
N LYS A 26 -30.12 24.87 -4.34
CA LYS A 26 -31.23 25.43 -3.51
C LYS A 26 -32.42 24.49 -3.26
N ASP A 27 -32.80 24.45 -1.98
CA ASP A 27 -34.12 24.55 -1.32
C ASP A 27 -35.30 23.67 -1.77
N SER A 28 -35.87 22.84 -0.86
CA SER A 28 -37.02 23.19 0.01
C SER A 28 -37.72 21.98 0.66
N ASP A 29 -37.97 22.08 1.97
CA ASP A 29 -39.19 21.76 2.75
C ASP A 29 -39.95 20.42 2.56
N GLY A 30 -40.26 19.77 3.69
CA GLY A 30 -41.13 18.59 3.75
C GLY A 30 -40.83 17.73 5.00
N GLY A 31 -41.61 17.93 6.06
CA GLY A 31 -41.47 17.20 7.32
C GLY A 31 -41.88 15.74 7.20
N GLU A 32 -41.14 14.87 7.88
CA GLU A 32 -41.59 13.55 8.33
C GLU A 32 -40.88 13.22 9.64
N ASP A 33 -41.71 13.03 10.65
CA ASP A 33 -41.43 12.50 11.97
C ASP A 33 -40.88 11.08 11.84
N TRP A 34 -39.59 10.92 12.11
CA TRP A 34 -38.95 9.64 12.34
C TRP A 34 -38.13 9.77 13.62
N THR A 35 -38.72 9.40 14.74
CA THR A 35 -37.98 9.04 15.95
C THR A 35 -37.14 7.80 15.63
N LEU A 36 -35.96 8.03 15.07
CA LEU A 36 -34.84 7.10 15.14
C LEU A 36 -34.40 7.11 16.60
N GLU A 37 -34.76 6.05 17.32
CA GLU A 37 -33.98 5.61 18.47
C GLU A 37 -32.58 5.30 17.94
N ASP A 38 -31.74 6.34 17.86
CA ASP A 38 -30.30 6.20 17.81
C ASP A 38 -29.90 5.54 19.13
N GLU A 39 -29.92 4.21 19.17
CA GLU A 39 -28.90 3.48 19.91
C GLU A 39 -27.56 3.82 19.26
N ALA A 40 -27.08 5.02 19.58
CA ALA A 40 -25.68 5.37 19.50
C ALA A 40 -24.97 4.39 20.44
N VAL A 41 -24.66 3.21 19.93
CA VAL A 41 -23.49 2.46 20.37
C VAL A 41 -22.35 3.44 20.13
N ALA A 42 -22.04 4.23 21.17
CA ALA A 42 -20.78 4.92 21.25
C ALA A 42 -19.75 3.80 21.19
N GLU A 43 -19.25 3.51 19.99
CA GLU A 43 -17.96 2.87 19.86
C GLU A 43 -17.01 3.82 20.59
N GLU A 44 -16.73 3.49 21.85
CA GLU A 44 -15.74 4.18 22.63
C GLU A 44 -14.45 4.05 21.84
N GLY A 45 -14.12 5.12 21.10
CA GLY A 45 -12.86 5.23 20.40
C GLY A 45 -11.74 4.89 21.36
N PRO A 46 -10.66 4.26 20.88
CA PRO A 46 -9.59 3.76 21.74
C PRO A 46 -9.15 4.87 22.70
N SER A 47 -9.06 4.53 23.98
CA SER A 47 -8.68 5.52 24.99
C SER A 47 -7.37 6.22 24.61
N PRO A 48 -7.17 7.50 24.97
CA PRO A 48 -5.92 8.20 24.68
C PRO A 48 -4.66 7.46 25.17
N GLY A 49 -4.78 6.67 26.23
CA GLY A 49 -3.71 5.78 26.72
C GLY A 49 -3.41 4.61 25.76
N ALA A 50 -4.45 3.96 25.23
CA ALA A 50 -4.30 2.88 24.23
C ALA A 50 -3.71 3.40 22.91
N ILE A 51 -4.07 4.62 22.48
CA ILE A 51 -3.47 5.27 21.31
C ILE A 51 -1.98 5.54 21.55
N ALA A 52 -1.61 6.05 22.73
CA ALA A 52 -0.22 6.32 23.06
C ALA A 52 0.64 5.05 23.15
N GLU A 53 0.08 3.94 23.62
CA GLU A 53 0.77 2.64 23.64
C GLU A 53 0.93 2.05 22.24
N ALA A 54 -0.12 2.08 21.41
CA ALA A 54 -0.04 1.63 20.02
C ALA A 54 1.02 2.42 19.24
N LEU A 55 1.07 3.74 19.39
CA LEU A 55 2.10 4.58 18.76
C LEU A 55 3.52 4.24 19.23
N LYS A 56 3.71 3.89 20.50
CA LYS A 56 5.02 3.44 21.01
C LYS A 56 5.42 2.10 20.43
N GLU A 57 4.47 1.18 20.27
CA GLU A 57 4.72 -0.14 19.67
C GLU A 57 5.15 -0.01 18.21
N HIS A 58 4.45 0.82 17.42
CA HIS A 58 4.79 1.08 16.02
C HIS A 58 6.11 1.84 15.84
N ALA A 59 6.58 2.55 16.88
CA ALA A 59 7.83 3.30 16.90
C ALA A 59 9.02 2.50 17.48
N ARG A 60 8.83 1.21 17.86
CA ARG A 60 9.91 0.36 18.38
C ARG A 60 11.03 0.22 17.34
N PRO A 61 12.30 0.45 17.67
CA PRO A 61 13.42 0.17 16.77
C PRO A 61 13.42 -1.29 16.29
N LEU A 62 13.66 -1.52 15.00
CA LEU A 62 13.68 -2.84 14.36
C LEU A 62 15.11 -3.22 13.94
N GLU A 63 16.08 -3.00 14.83
CA GLU A 63 17.50 -3.33 14.61
C GLU A 63 17.79 -4.84 14.75
N ASP A 64 16.86 -5.56 15.36
CA ASP A 64 16.83 -7.03 15.48
C ASP A 64 16.33 -7.73 14.20
N ALA A 65 16.01 -6.98 13.15
CA ALA A 65 15.56 -7.55 11.89
C ALA A 65 16.70 -8.36 11.22
N PRO A 66 16.47 -9.64 10.88
CA PRO A 66 17.47 -10.48 10.23
C PRO A 66 17.72 -10.03 8.79
N GLU A 67 18.82 -10.45 8.18
CA GLU A 67 19.13 -10.06 6.79
C GLU A 67 18.11 -10.64 5.78
N LEU A 68 17.83 -9.89 4.71
CA LEU A 68 17.01 -10.40 3.61
C LEU A 68 17.79 -11.45 2.84
N GLN A 69 17.41 -12.73 3.01
CA GLN A 69 17.95 -13.84 2.24
C GLN A 69 16.95 -14.23 1.14
N ASN A 70 17.47 -14.58 -0.04
CA ASN A 70 16.70 -14.58 -1.30
C ASN A 70 15.62 -15.66 -1.45
N VAL A 71 15.38 -16.59 -0.51
CA VAL A 71 14.51 -17.76 -0.85
C VAL A 71 13.58 -18.28 0.25
N SER A 72 13.97 -18.20 1.52
CA SER A 72 13.09 -18.35 2.68
C SER A 72 13.99 -18.17 3.88
N GLY A 73 13.54 -17.41 4.86
CA GLY A 73 14.39 -17.13 5.99
C GLY A 73 13.63 -16.42 7.08
N ASP A 74 14.28 -16.42 8.22
CA ASP A 74 13.86 -15.80 9.48
C ASP A 74 13.29 -14.38 9.29
N PHE A 75 13.65 -13.68 8.20
CA PHE A 75 13.09 -12.37 7.84
C PHE A 75 11.59 -12.41 7.57
N LEU A 76 11.06 -13.44 6.93
CA LEU A 76 9.62 -13.53 6.62
C LEU A 76 8.83 -13.83 7.90
N GLU A 77 9.36 -14.73 8.73
CA GLU A 77 8.78 -15.01 10.04
C GLU A 77 8.83 -13.78 10.96
N TYR A 78 9.95 -13.05 10.95
CA TYR A 78 10.07 -11.78 11.66
C TYR A 78 9.06 -10.75 11.13
N TYR A 79 8.93 -10.61 9.82
CA TYR A 79 7.99 -9.70 9.19
C TYR A 79 6.54 -10.00 9.60
N GLN A 80 6.16 -11.28 9.62
CA GLN A 80 4.80 -11.69 10.01
C GLN A 80 4.54 -11.54 11.51
N ASN A 81 5.47 -12.01 12.35
CA ASN A 81 5.20 -12.26 13.77
C ASN A 81 5.78 -11.19 14.71
N LYS A 82 6.73 -10.38 14.26
CA LYS A 82 7.42 -9.37 15.09
C LYS A 82 7.15 -7.94 14.66
N MET A 83 6.69 -7.71 13.44
CA MET A 83 6.31 -6.39 12.96
C MET A 83 4.81 -6.19 13.05
N THR A 84 4.41 -5.00 13.48
CA THR A 84 3.02 -4.57 13.49
C THR A 84 2.54 -4.25 12.06
N PRO A 85 1.22 -4.25 11.79
CA PRO A 85 0.67 -3.92 10.47
C PRO A 85 1.21 -2.60 9.88
N PRO A 86 1.29 -1.48 10.64
CA PRO A 86 1.86 -0.24 10.11
C PRO A 86 3.34 -0.36 9.74
N GLN A 87 4.13 -1.12 10.50
CA GLN A 87 5.56 -1.33 10.20
C GLN A 87 5.74 -2.17 8.94
N ARG A 88 4.88 -3.18 8.72
CA ARG A 88 4.86 -3.98 7.49
C ARG A 88 4.54 -3.12 6.27
N MET A 89 3.48 -2.32 6.36
CA MET A 89 3.08 -1.38 5.30
C MET A 89 4.17 -0.36 4.98
N GLN A 90 4.77 0.24 6.02
CA GLN A 90 5.87 1.18 5.84
C GLN A 90 7.07 0.51 5.15
N THR A 91 7.37 -0.74 5.47
CA THR A 91 8.46 -1.50 4.83
C THR A 91 8.19 -1.77 3.35
N LEU A 92 6.95 -2.11 2.99
CA LEU A 92 6.54 -2.25 1.59
C LEU A 92 6.64 -0.93 0.82
N ILE A 93 6.26 0.19 1.46
CA ILE A 93 6.44 1.53 0.87
C ILE A 93 7.91 1.82 0.62
N MET A 94 8.80 1.45 1.55
CA MET A 94 10.25 1.64 1.35
C MET A 94 10.79 0.80 0.20
N LEU A 95 10.33 -0.45 0.04
CA LEU A 95 10.66 -1.30 -1.10
C LEU A 95 10.16 -0.69 -2.43
N TRP A 96 8.90 -0.27 -2.46
CA TRP A 96 8.28 0.37 -3.62
C TRP A 96 9.03 1.64 -4.04
N ASN A 97 9.30 2.53 -3.08
CA ASN A 97 9.98 3.80 -3.32
C ASN A 97 11.47 3.61 -3.65
N ALA A 98 12.08 2.49 -3.27
CA ALA A 98 13.45 2.12 -3.66
C ALA A 98 13.55 1.58 -5.09
N SER A 99 12.43 1.25 -5.71
CA SER A 99 12.37 0.75 -7.09
C SER A 99 12.03 1.87 -8.08
N PRO A 100 12.73 1.98 -9.21
CA PRO A 100 12.36 2.88 -10.29
C PRO A 100 11.04 2.46 -10.95
N GLN A 101 10.48 3.35 -11.77
CA GLN A 101 9.19 3.18 -12.42
C GLN A 101 9.08 1.86 -13.21
N GLU A 102 10.13 1.48 -13.94
CA GLU A 102 10.17 0.25 -14.73
C GLU A 102 10.03 -1.00 -13.85
N GLU A 103 10.70 -1.03 -12.69
CA GLU A 103 10.58 -2.13 -11.72
C GLU A 103 9.19 -2.19 -11.09
N ARG A 104 8.60 -1.02 -10.77
CA ARG A 104 7.23 -0.96 -10.24
C ARG A 104 6.21 -1.55 -11.19
N VAL A 105 6.38 -1.30 -12.50
CA VAL A 105 5.54 -1.93 -13.54
C VAL A 105 5.70 -3.45 -13.50
N LEU A 106 6.91 -3.98 -13.32
CA LEU A 106 7.14 -5.42 -13.19
C LEU A 106 6.46 -6.00 -11.93
N PHE A 107 6.54 -5.30 -10.80
CA PHE A 107 5.90 -5.74 -9.55
C PHE A 107 4.39 -5.82 -9.70
N LEU A 108 3.78 -4.81 -10.32
CA LEU A 108 2.33 -4.77 -10.54
C LEU A 108 1.86 -5.86 -11.50
N ARG A 109 2.57 -6.07 -12.61
CA ARG A 109 2.27 -7.17 -13.55
C ARG A 109 2.33 -8.51 -12.83
N HIS A 110 3.37 -8.71 -12.02
CA HIS A 110 3.53 -9.92 -11.22
C HIS A 110 2.43 -10.12 -10.18
N LEU A 111 2.03 -9.04 -9.48
CA LEU A 111 0.89 -9.11 -8.56
C LEU A 111 -0.42 -9.47 -9.26
N ILE A 112 -0.67 -8.94 -10.46
CA ILE A 112 -1.85 -9.31 -11.26
C ILE A 112 -1.83 -10.82 -11.54
N ASP A 113 -0.68 -11.35 -11.95
CA ASP A 113 -0.54 -12.78 -12.28
C ASP A 113 -0.77 -13.66 -11.04
N ILE A 114 -0.26 -13.24 -9.88
CA ILE A 114 -0.41 -13.97 -8.61
C ILE A 114 -1.85 -13.92 -8.08
N ILE A 115 -2.45 -12.72 -8.04
CA ILE A 115 -3.75 -12.52 -7.42
C ILE A 115 -4.87 -13.05 -8.34
N ASN A 116 -4.62 -13.09 -9.66
CA ASN A 116 -5.53 -13.59 -10.68
C ASN A 116 -6.97 -13.03 -10.53
N ASN A 117 -7.07 -11.74 -10.20
CA ASN A 117 -8.33 -11.04 -9.99
C ASN A 117 -8.52 -9.93 -11.04
N PRO A 118 -9.53 -10.05 -11.92
CA PRO A 118 -9.79 -9.07 -12.97
C PRO A 118 -10.04 -7.63 -12.48
N ALA A 119 -10.62 -7.44 -11.29
CA ALA A 119 -10.90 -6.11 -10.74
C ALA A 119 -9.61 -5.35 -10.38
N ILE A 120 -8.64 -6.07 -9.81
CA ILE A 120 -7.32 -5.54 -9.48
C ILE A 120 -6.52 -5.27 -10.76
N SER A 121 -6.60 -6.18 -11.74
CA SER A 121 -6.00 -5.99 -13.07
C SER A 121 -6.51 -4.71 -13.75
N ASN A 122 -7.82 -4.45 -13.68
CA ASN A 122 -8.42 -3.28 -14.31
C ASN A 122 -8.07 -1.97 -13.60
N ARG A 123 -7.93 -1.97 -12.27
CA ARG A 123 -7.44 -0.81 -11.50
C ARG A 123 -6.00 -0.46 -11.86
N ILE A 124 -5.12 -1.46 -11.88
CA ILE A 124 -3.70 -1.30 -12.21
C ILE A 124 -3.49 -0.81 -13.65
N LYS A 125 -4.35 -1.23 -14.59
CA LYS A 125 -4.33 -0.74 -15.98
C LYS A 125 -4.83 0.71 -16.14
N GLY A 126 -5.38 1.32 -15.09
CA GLY A 126 -6.17 2.56 -15.16
C GLY A 126 -5.41 3.88 -15.02
N GLY A 127 -4.12 3.94 -14.64
CA GLY A 127 -3.46 5.26 -14.59
C GLY A 127 -1.99 5.32 -14.13
N GLN A 128 -1.32 6.40 -14.55
CA GLN A 128 0.06 6.75 -14.16
C GLN A 128 0.22 7.08 -12.66
N GLY A 129 -0.88 7.35 -11.95
CA GLY A 129 -0.86 7.65 -10.50
C GLY A 129 -0.31 6.50 -9.65
N ILE A 130 -0.53 5.27 -10.11
CA ILE A 130 -0.12 4.03 -9.45
C ILE A 130 1.40 3.87 -9.44
N LEU A 131 2.12 4.48 -10.39
CA LEU A 131 3.56 4.36 -10.53
C LEU A 131 4.36 5.42 -9.74
N LYS A 132 3.66 6.35 -9.08
CA LYS A 132 4.29 7.40 -8.27
C LYS A 132 4.87 6.81 -6.98
N ASP A 133 5.73 7.60 -6.34
CA ASP A 133 6.20 7.30 -5.00
C ASP A 133 5.02 7.31 -4.04
N LEU A 134 4.96 6.30 -3.17
CA LEU A 134 3.95 6.23 -2.13
C LEU A 134 4.32 7.19 -1.00
N ASN A 135 3.31 7.90 -0.50
CA ASN A 135 3.48 8.90 0.53
C ASN A 135 3.80 8.26 1.89
N THR A 136 5.02 8.45 2.38
CA THR A 136 5.46 7.95 3.70
C THR A 136 4.87 8.74 4.88
N ASN A 137 4.27 9.91 4.65
CA ASN A 137 3.74 10.75 5.73
C ASN A 137 2.58 10.09 6.49
N TYR A 138 1.82 9.21 5.84
CA TYR A 138 0.74 8.47 6.50
C TYR A 138 1.26 7.59 7.65
N TYR A 139 2.48 7.08 7.52
CA TYR A 139 3.16 6.25 8.53
C TYR A 139 4.26 7.03 9.26
N ARG A 140 4.12 8.36 9.39
CA ARG A 140 5.10 9.18 10.08
C ARG A 140 5.24 8.73 11.55
N GLY A 141 6.48 8.44 11.95
CA GLY A 141 6.79 7.95 13.30
C GLY A 141 6.77 6.43 13.44
N VAL A 142 6.32 5.71 12.41
CA VAL A 142 6.43 4.24 12.33
C VAL A 142 7.84 3.87 11.91
N THR A 143 8.44 2.93 12.63
CA THR A 143 9.76 2.39 12.31
C THR A 143 9.68 1.33 11.22
N TYR A 144 10.81 1.12 10.54
CA TYR A 144 10.99 0.05 9.56
C TYR A 144 12.45 -0.45 9.64
N PRO A 145 12.75 -1.67 9.17
CA PRO A 145 14.11 -2.17 9.16
C PRO A 145 14.99 -1.36 8.19
N VAL A 146 15.81 -0.45 8.72
CA VAL A 146 16.65 0.45 7.91
C VAL A 146 17.68 -0.32 7.07
N ALA A 147 18.17 -1.45 7.59
CA ALA A 147 19.06 -2.34 6.86
C ALA A 147 18.39 -2.88 5.58
N TRP A 148 17.12 -3.27 5.65
CA TRP A 148 16.36 -3.75 4.49
C TRP A 148 16.15 -2.64 3.47
N ALA A 149 15.73 -1.45 3.94
CA ALA A 149 15.55 -0.29 3.06
C ALA A 149 16.84 0.08 2.31
N SER A 150 18.00 -0.10 2.95
CA SER A 150 19.30 0.10 2.30
C SER A 150 19.59 -0.99 1.28
N GLN A 151 19.31 -2.26 1.61
CA GLN A 151 19.48 -3.39 0.69
C GLN A 151 18.59 -3.28 -0.56
N PHE A 152 17.34 -2.82 -0.40
CA PHE A 152 16.41 -2.56 -1.51
C PHE A 152 16.97 -1.53 -2.50
N LYS A 153 17.73 -0.54 -2.03
CA LYS A 153 18.30 0.50 -2.88
C LYS A 153 19.62 0.10 -3.52
N GLU A 154 20.49 -0.57 -2.76
CA GLU A 154 21.91 -0.68 -3.11
C GLU A 154 22.36 -2.09 -3.51
N LYS A 155 21.66 -3.14 -3.07
CA LYS A 155 22.15 -4.52 -3.20
C LYS A 155 21.28 -5.42 -4.06
N MET A 156 19.98 -5.18 -4.12
CA MET A 156 19.05 -6.05 -4.83
C MET A 156 18.86 -5.63 -6.29
N ASN A 157 18.90 -6.62 -7.19
CA ASN A 157 18.47 -6.46 -8.57
C ASN A 157 16.93 -6.48 -8.66
N SER A 158 16.39 -6.18 -9.84
CA SER A 158 14.96 -6.08 -10.07
C SER A 158 14.20 -7.41 -9.83
N ASP A 159 14.80 -8.56 -10.16
CA ASP A 159 14.20 -9.87 -9.98
C ASP A 159 14.12 -10.27 -8.50
N ASP A 160 15.17 -9.99 -7.73
CA ASP A 160 15.20 -10.21 -6.28
C ASP A 160 14.17 -9.32 -5.57
N LYS A 161 14.08 -8.03 -5.93
CA LYS A 161 13.06 -7.14 -5.36
C LYS A 161 11.65 -7.59 -5.69
N LYS A 162 11.42 -8.07 -6.93
CA LYS A 162 10.13 -8.63 -7.36
C LYS A 162 9.74 -9.83 -6.51
N LEU A 163 10.68 -10.75 -6.27
CA LEU A 163 10.46 -11.93 -5.44
C LEU A 163 10.21 -11.55 -3.97
N VAL A 164 11.00 -10.64 -3.42
CA VAL A 164 10.82 -10.13 -2.05
C VAL A 164 9.46 -9.43 -1.92
N PHE A 165 9.08 -8.60 -2.88
CA PHE A 165 7.78 -7.94 -2.88
C PHE A 165 6.63 -8.96 -2.90
N GLU A 166 6.73 -10.00 -3.72
CA GLU A 166 5.77 -11.11 -3.72
C GLU A 166 5.71 -11.80 -2.34
N MET A 167 6.86 -12.16 -1.75
CA MET A 167 6.91 -12.86 -0.47
C MET A 167 6.27 -12.02 0.64
N LEU A 168 6.67 -10.73 0.73
CA LEU A 168 6.11 -9.79 1.70
C LEU A 168 4.61 -9.60 1.49
N PHE A 169 4.15 -9.41 0.24
CA PHE A 169 2.74 -9.23 -0.05
C PHE A 169 1.90 -10.46 0.31
N LYS A 170 2.34 -11.67 -0.08
CA LYS A 170 1.64 -12.93 0.23
C LYS A 170 1.59 -13.24 1.72
N SER A 171 2.55 -12.72 2.47
CA SER A 171 2.64 -12.92 3.92
C SER A 171 1.66 -12.07 4.72
N LEU A 172 1.06 -11.05 4.11
CA LEU A 172 0.07 -10.17 4.72
C LEU A 172 -1.30 -10.84 4.84
N ASP A 173 -2.06 -10.43 5.85
CA ASP A 173 -3.46 -10.83 5.98
C ASP A 173 -4.34 -10.19 4.88
N PRO A 174 -5.51 -10.76 4.53
CA PRO A 174 -6.35 -10.26 3.45
C PRO A 174 -6.75 -8.78 3.59
N SER A 175 -6.94 -8.29 4.81
CA SER A 175 -7.25 -6.88 5.09
C SER A 175 -6.08 -5.96 4.70
N GLU A 176 -4.86 -6.32 5.07
CA GLU A 176 -3.65 -5.58 4.73
C GLU A 176 -3.33 -5.66 3.24
N GLN A 177 -3.51 -6.83 2.61
CA GLN A 177 -3.41 -6.96 1.15
C GLN A 177 -4.37 -5.99 0.46
N GLY A 178 -5.60 -5.86 0.96
CA GLY A 178 -6.57 -4.87 0.49
C GLY A 178 -6.08 -3.43 0.63
N LEU A 179 -5.40 -3.09 1.73
CA LEU A 179 -4.80 -1.76 1.93
C LEU A 179 -3.65 -1.50 0.96
N VAL A 180 -2.75 -2.46 0.74
CA VAL A 180 -1.68 -2.33 -0.25
C VAL A 180 -2.28 -2.08 -1.63
N LEU A 181 -3.25 -2.90 -2.04
CA LEU A 181 -3.89 -2.77 -3.34
C LEU A 181 -4.68 -1.48 -3.50
N GLY A 182 -5.32 -0.99 -2.43
CA GLY A 182 -6.00 0.30 -2.41
C GLY A 182 -5.04 1.48 -2.45
N THR A 183 -3.83 1.32 -1.93
CA THR A 183 -2.76 2.34 -1.99
C THR A 183 -2.09 2.36 -3.37
N LEU A 184 -2.07 1.22 -4.05
CA LEU A 184 -1.54 1.03 -5.40
C LEU A 184 -2.62 1.21 -6.50
N SER A 185 -3.82 1.69 -6.18
CA SER A 185 -4.91 1.92 -7.16
C SER A 185 -5.29 3.37 -7.24
#